data_AF-A0A1M4VH09-F1
#
_entry.id   AF-A0A1M4VH09-F1
#
_cell.length_a   1.000
_cell.length_b   1.000
_cell.length_c   1.000
_cell.angle_alpha   90.00
_cell.angle_beta   90.00
_cell.angle_gamma   90.00
#
_symmetry.space_group_name_H-M   'P 1'
#
loop_
_entity.id
_entity.type
_entity.pdbx_description
1 polymer ?
#
loop_
_entity_poly.entity_id
_entity_poly.type
_entity_poly.pdbx_seq_one_letter_code
_entity_poly.pdbx_strand_id
1 'polypeptide(L)'
;MASAVKCSSFSKYLKDEGVAGLKSGYTYLVDTKGKMIYHKDKNKIGKSVENEAVKGLIEKLNTNAKVERDTINYVYNGAKKIAGYDFSKKTGWIVVTTVDEGEAVAPINSLIRKLVLIFSVLGLIAVVLCYLFVERITSPLKKVVKLIDETSRFELNYKNEYDDLLKYKEKLELLQMQLII
;
A
#
# COMPACT_ATOMS: atom_id res chain seq x y z
N MET A 1 -21.46 -43.16 -19.68
CA MET A 1 -21.18 -43.36 -18.24
C MET A 1 -21.24 -42.01 -17.55
N ALA A 2 -22.26 -41.75 -16.73
CA ALA A 2 -22.37 -40.49 -15.98
C ALA A 2 -21.54 -40.60 -14.69
N SER A 3 -20.34 -40.05 -14.68
CA SER A 3 -19.52 -39.96 -13.47
C SER A 3 -20.07 -38.84 -12.58
N ALA A 4 -20.91 -39.19 -11.62
CA ALA A 4 -21.42 -38.25 -10.63
C ALA A 4 -20.31 -37.91 -9.61
N VAL A 5 -19.65 -36.76 -9.80
CA VAL A 5 -18.66 -36.25 -8.84
C VAL A 5 -19.42 -35.70 -7.63
N LYS A 6 -19.24 -36.30 -6.45
CA LYS A 6 -19.87 -35.83 -5.21
C LYS A 6 -19.37 -34.43 -4.85
N CYS A 7 -20.29 -33.50 -4.57
CA CYS A 7 -19.98 -32.14 -4.11
C CYS A 7 -19.14 -32.13 -2.81
N SER A 8 -19.22 -33.19 -1.99
CA SER A 8 -18.40 -33.36 -0.79
C SER A 8 -16.91 -33.45 -1.08
N SER A 9 -16.51 -33.95 -2.26
CA SER A 9 -15.10 -34.03 -2.64
C SER A 9 -14.49 -32.64 -2.83
N PHE A 10 -15.23 -31.68 -3.38
CA PHE A 10 -14.78 -30.30 -3.53
C PHE A 10 -14.60 -29.60 -2.19
N SER A 11 -15.47 -29.88 -1.20
CA SER A 11 -15.35 -29.30 0.14
C SER A 11 -14.07 -29.73 0.89
N LYS A 12 -13.41 -30.83 0.48
CA LYS A 12 -12.14 -31.27 1.07
C LYS A 12 -10.96 -30.42 0.61
N TYR A 13 -11.00 -29.91 -0.62
CA TYR A 13 -9.91 -29.13 -1.24
C TYR A 13 -10.18 -27.62 -1.25
N LEU A 14 -11.46 -27.21 -1.22
CA LEU A 14 -11.90 -25.81 -1.17
C LEU A 14 -12.29 -25.39 0.26
N LYS A 15 -11.72 -26.07 1.26
CA LYS A 15 -12.12 -25.97 2.66
C LYS A 15 -11.63 -24.66 3.25
N ASP A 16 -12.54 -23.71 3.35
CA ASP A 16 -12.76 -22.64 4.35
C ASP A 16 -11.59 -21.90 5.04
N GLU A 17 -10.35 -22.05 4.59
CA GLU A 17 -9.19 -21.33 5.12
C GLU A 17 -9.01 -19.94 4.50
N GLY A 18 -10.01 -19.50 3.73
CA GLY A 18 -9.93 -18.28 2.96
C GLY A 18 -9.15 -18.49 1.66
N VAL A 19 -9.38 -17.60 0.70
CA VAL A 19 -8.65 -17.63 -0.56
C VAL A 19 -7.35 -16.86 -0.35
N ALA A 20 -6.20 -17.51 -0.53
CA ALA A 20 -4.88 -16.91 -0.33
C ALA A 20 -4.69 -16.25 1.07
N GLY A 21 -5.32 -16.83 2.11
CA GLY A 21 -5.26 -16.32 3.49
C GLY A 21 -6.28 -15.23 3.84
N LEU A 22 -7.19 -14.89 2.92
CA LEU A 22 -8.26 -13.89 3.13
C LEU A 22 -9.57 -14.57 3.51
N LYS A 23 -10.11 -14.28 4.70
CA LYS A 23 -11.23 -15.00 5.33
C LYS A 23 -12.57 -14.75 4.64
N SER A 24 -12.77 -13.59 4.02
CA SER A 24 -13.93 -13.31 3.16
C SER A 24 -13.85 -13.98 1.79
N GLY A 25 -12.70 -14.59 1.48
CA GLY A 25 -12.47 -15.33 0.25
C GLY A 25 -13.29 -16.62 0.21
N TYR A 26 -14.11 -16.79 -0.83
CA TYR A 26 -14.78 -18.07 -1.09
C TYR A 26 -14.83 -18.38 -2.59
N THR A 27 -14.81 -19.68 -2.89
CA THR A 27 -14.89 -20.21 -4.26
C THR A 27 -16.24 -20.87 -4.48
N TYR A 28 -16.86 -20.61 -5.62
CA TYR A 28 -18.06 -21.29 -6.09
C TYR A 28 -17.88 -21.75 -7.55
N LEU A 29 -18.62 -22.80 -7.92
CA LEU A 29 -18.59 -23.39 -9.25
C LEU A 29 -19.91 -23.12 -9.96
N VAL A 30 -19.82 -22.74 -11.22
CA VAL A 30 -20.97 -22.45 -12.08
C VAL A 30 -20.86 -23.27 -13.37
N ASP A 31 -21.98 -23.82 -13.80
CA ASP A 31 -22.10 -24.48 -15.10
C ASP A 31 -22.19 -23.46 -16.25
N THR A 32 -21.91 -23.88 -17.48
CA THR A 32 -22.13 -23.12 -18.74
C THR A 32 -23.52 -22.49 -18.87
N LYS A 33 -24.53 -23.12 -18.23
CA LYS A 33 -25.93 -22.65 -18.19
C LYS A 33 -26.23 -21.63 -17.08
N GLY A 34 -25.21 -21.18 -16.35
CA GLY A 34 -25.36 -20.23 -15.23
C GLY A 34 -26.00 -20.83 -13.97
N LYS A 35 -25.95 -22.16 -13.81
CA LYS A 35 -26.43 -22.86 -12.61
C LYS A 35 -25.28 -23.08 -11.64
N MET A 36 -25.46 -22.72 -10.37
CA MET A 36 -24.46 -22.97 -9.34
C MET A 36 -24.36 -24.47 -9.05
N ILE A 37 -23.19 -25.07 -9.30
CA ILE A 37 -22.90 -26.48 -9.00
C ILE A 37 -22.41 -26.62 -7.56
N TYR A 38 -21.65 -25.64 -7.07
CA TYR A 38 -21.11 -25.62 -5.73
C TYR A 38 -21.05 -24.21 -5.19
N HIS A 39 -21.46 -24.02 -3.95
CA HIS A 39 -21.34 -22.76 -3.22
C HIS A 39 -21.16 -23.12 -1.73
N LYS A 40 -20.43 -22.30 -0.96
CA LYS A 40 -20.26 -22.51 0.51
C LYS A 40 -21.61 -22.59 1.22
N ASP A 41 -22.55 -21.76 0.79
CA ASP A 41 -23.96 -21.83 1.18
C ASP A 41 -24.72 -22.90 0.36
N LYS A 42 -25.12 -23.98 1.01
CA LYS A 42 -25.86 -25.10 0.41
C LYS A 42 -27.20 -24.66 -0.19
N ASN A 43 -27.81 -23.59 0.31
CA ASN A 43 -29.11 -23.09 -0.17
C ASN A 43 -29.03 -22.40 -1.55
N LYS A 44 -27.81 -22.13 -2.02
CA LYS A 44 -27.55 -21.55 -3.35
C LYS A 44 -27.16 -22.59 -4.39
N ILE A 45 -26.83 -23.81 -3.97
CA ILE A 45 -26.52 -24.93 -4.88
C ILE A 45 -27.78 -25.26 -5.68
N GLY A 46 -27.64 -25.29 -7.01
CA GLY A 46 -28.72 -25.57 -7.95
C GLY A 46 -29.56 -24.36 -8.36
N LYS A 47 -29.34 -23.17 -7.79
CA LYS A 47 -29.98 -21.93 -8.24
C LYS A 47 -29.18 -21.27 -9.38
N SER A 48 -29.85 -20.39 -10.13
CA SER A 48 -29.18 -19.56 -11.13
C SER A 48 -28.32 -18.50 -10.44
N VAL A 49 -27.22 -18.11 -11.06
CA VAL A 49 -26.35 -17.05 -10.53
C VAL A 49 -27.10 -15.72 -10.52
N GLU A 50 -27.22 -15.12 -9.33
CA GLU A 50 -27.89 -13.83 -9.13
C GLU A 50 -27.04 -12.64 -9.63
N ASN A 51 -25.73 -12.82 -9.74
CA ASN A 51 -24.78 -11.74 -10.00
C ASN A 51 -24.69 -11.39 -11.49
N GLU A 52 -25.01 -10.14 -11.84
CA GLU A 52 -24.98 -9.61 -13.20
C GLU A 52 -23.58 -9.66 -13.84
N ALA A 53 -22.52 -9.43 -13.06
CA ALA A 53 -21.15 -9.52 -13.56
C ALA A 53 -20.78 -10.94 -13.99
N VAL A 54 -21.29 -11.94 -13.26
CA VAL A 54 -21.08 -13.36 -13.59
C VAL A 54 -22.01 -13.79 -14.73
N LYS A 55 -23.23 -13.24 -14.84
CA LYS A 55 -24.09 -13.46 -16.02
C LYS A 55 -23.45 -12.93 -17.31
N GLY A 56 -22.91 -11.71 -17.28
CA GLY A 56 -22.16 -11.13 -18.41
C GLY A 56 -20.90 -11.94 -18.74
N LEU A 57 -20.27 -12.56 -17.74
CA LEU A 57 -19.17 -13.50 -17.97
C LEU A 57 -19.64 -14.76 -18.73
N ILE A 58 -20.75 -15.34 -18.31
CA ILE A 58 -21.34 -16.54 -18.92
C ILE A 58 -21.77 -16.23 -20.37
N GLU A 59 -22.33 -15.06 -20.64
CA GLU A 59 -22.67 -14.63 -22.01
C GLU A 59 -21.42 -14.48 -22.89
N LYS A 60 -20.35 -13.87 -22.38
CA LYS A 60 -19.06 -13.79 -23.10
C LYS A 60 -18.46 -15.18 -23.38
N LEU A 61 -18.56 -16.11 -22.42
CA LEU A 61 -18.14 -17.50 -22.58
C LEU A 61 -18.97 -18.26 -23.62
N ASN A 62 -20.30 -18.05 -23.64
CA ASN A 62 -21.21 -18.65 -24.62
C ASN A 62 -21.02 -18.10 -26.04
N THR A 63 -20.46 -16.90 -26.18
CA THR A 63 -20.17 -16.26 -27.46
C THR A 63 -18.84 -16.74 -28.08
N ASN A 64 -18.23 -17.81 -27.55
CA ASN A 64 -16.98 -18.40 -28.06
C ASN A 64 -15.77 -17.43 -28.03
N ALA A 65 -15.86 -16.34 -27.27
CA ALA A 65 -14.70 -15.50 -27.01
C ALA A 65 -13.68 -16.32 -26.21
N LYS A 66 -12.39 -16.16 -26.53
CA LYS A 66 -11.29 -16.80 -25.82
C LYS A 66 -11.20 -16.17 -24.43
N VAL A 67 -12.02 -16.62 -23.50
CA VAL A 67 -12.06 -16.05 -22.15
C VAL A 67 -10.87 -16.61 -21.39
N GLU A 68 -9.81 -15.81 -21.35
CA GLU A 68 -8.63 -16.07 -20.53
C GLU A 68 -8.94 -15.79 -19.06
N ARG A 69 -8.10 -16.32 -18.15
CA ARG A 69 -8.22 -16.06 -16.72
C ARG A 69 -8.14 -14.55 -16.49
N ASP A 70 -9.21 -13.98 -15.95
CA ASP A 70 -9.27 -12.55 -15.66
C ASP A 70 -9.93 -12.31 -14.31
N THR A 71 -9.82 -11.07 -13.84
CA THR A 71 -10.38 -10.61 -12.58
C THR A 71 -11.47 -9.59 -12.84
N ILE A 72 -12.66 -9.83 -12.30
CA ILE A 72 -13.81 -8.93 -12.37
C ILE A 72 -14.08 -8.32 -11.00
N ASN A 73 -14.42 -7.05 -10.98
CA ASN A 73 -14.87 -6.36 -9.78
C ASN A 73 -16.39 -6.22 -9.85
N TYR A 74 -17.09 -6.54 -8.77
CA TYR A 74 -18.55 -6.38 -8.70
C TYR A 74 -19.01 -6.01 -7.30
N VAL A 75 -20.22 -5.46 -7.21
CA VAL A 75 -20.88 -5.18 -5.93
C VAL A 75 -21.85 -6.31 -5.61
N TYR A 76 -21.74 -6.88 -4.41
CA TYR A 76 -22.66 -7.90 -3.92
C TYR A 76 -23.09 -7.58 -2.49
N ASN A 77 -24.40 -7.44 -2.26
CA ASN A 77 -24.97 -6.99 -0.99
C ASN A 77 -24.35 -5.69 -0.46
N GLY A 78 -24.07 -4.72 -1.34
CA GLY A 78 -23.48 -3.43 -0.98
C GLY A 78 -21.96 -3.44 -0.73
N ALA A 79 -21.31 -4.60 -0.71
CA ALA A 79 -19.85 -4.73 -0.58
C ALA A 79 -19.19 -4.89 -1.95
N LYS A 80 -18.08 -4.18 -2.19
CA LYS A 80 -17.24 -4.36 -3.37
C LYS A 80 -16.42 -5.64 -3.22
N LYS A 81 -16.48 -6.50 -4.23
CA LYS A 81 -15.77 -7.76 -4.28
C LYS A 81 -14.94 -7.87 -5.53
N ILE A 82 -13.79 -8.49 -5.39
CA ILE A 82 -12.89 -8.85 -6.48
C ILE A 82 -13.06 -10.35 -6.72
N ALA A 83 -13.24 -10.76 -7.97
CA ALA A 83 -13.45 -12.15 -8.34
C ALA A 83 -12.58 -12.57 -9.52
N GLY A 84 -11.73 -13.56 -9.30
CA GLY A 84 -11.01 -14.25 -10.36
C GLY A 84 -11.82 -15.44 -10.88
N TYR A 85 -11.83 -15.66 -12.19
CA TYR A 85 -12.49 -16.83 -12.76
C TYR A 85 -11.53 -17.65 -13.65
N ASP A 86 -11.71 -18.95 -13.67
CA ASP A 86 -11.01 -19.88 -14.58
C ASP A 86 -12.01 -20.84 -15.23
N PHE A 87 -11.74 -21.21 -16.48
CA PHE A 87 -12.60 -22.08 -17.28
C PHE A 87 -11.92 -23.43 -17.56
N SER A 88 -12.57 -24.51 -17.14
CA SER A 88 -12.09 -25.86 -17.42
C SER A 88 -12.64 -26.37 -18.76
N LYS A 89 -11.80 -26.39 -19.81
CA LYS A 89 -12.14 -26.92 -21.14
C LYS A 89 -12.57 -28.40 -21.14
N LYS A 90 -12.22 -29.18 -20.10
CA LYS A 90 -12.53 -30.62 -20.00
C LYS A 90 -13.94 -30.91 -19.49
N THR A 91 -14.50 -30.04 -18.65
CA THR A 91 -15.81 -30.26 -18.01
C THR A 91 -16.84 -29.17 -18.33
N GLY A 92 -16.42 -28.05 -18.93
CA GLY A 92 -17.28 -26.89 -19.17
C GLY A 92 -17.60 -26.09 -17.90
N TRP A 93 -16.94 -26.36 -16.78
CA TRP A 93 -17.23 -25.68 -15.52
C TRP A 93 -16.41 -24.40 -15.38
N ILE A 94 -17.06 -23.37 -14.83
CA ILE A 94 -16.47 -22.08 -14.49
C ILE A 94 -16.21 -22.10 -12.99
N VAL A 95 -14.95 -21.97 -12.60
CA VAL A 95 -14.54 -21.81 -11.20
C VAL A 95 -14.45 -20.31 -10.96
N VAL A 96 -15.20 -19.80 -9.99
CA VAL A 96 -15.17 -18.39 -9.62
C VAL A 96 -14.74 -18.27 -8.17
N THR A 97 -13.69 -17.51 -7.94
CA THR A 97 -13.08 -17.29 -6.62
C THR A 97 -13.16 -15.82 -6.29
N THR A 98 -13.80 -15.48 -5.18
CA THR A 98 -14.20 -14.11 -4.87
C THR A 98 -13.74 -13.71 -3.48
N VAL A 99 -13.31 -12.47 -3.31
CA VAL A 99 -12.83 -11.91 -2.04
C VAL A 99 -13.33 -10.48 -1.86
N ASP A 100 -13.50 -10.04 -0.61
CA ASP A 100 -13.84 -8.66 -0.31
C ASP A 100 -12.66 -7.74 -0.64
N GLU A 101 -12.90 -6.68 -1.41
CA GLU A 101 -11.87 -5.70 -1.74
C GLU A 101 -11.29 -5.07 -0.47
N GLY A 102 -12.14 -4.77 0.51
CA GLY A 102 -11.76 -4.17 1.78
C GLY A 102 -10.80 -5.04 2.58
N GLU A 103 -10.98 -6.36 2.58
CA GLU A 103 -10.07 -7.29 3.26
C GLU A 103 -8.78 -7.49 2.47
N ALA A 104 -8.85 -7.54 1.14
CA ALA A 104 -7.67 -7.63 0.28
C ALA A 104 -6.74 -6.42 0.45
N VAL A 105 -7.30 -5.22 0.59
CA VAL A 105 -6.53 -3.96 0.73
C VAL A 105 -6.27 -3.56 2.18
N ALA A 106 -6.95 -4.15 3.17
CA ALA A 106 -6.73 -3.89 4.60
C ALA A 106 -5.25 -3.98 5.04
N PRO A 107 -4.49 -5.05 4.69
CA PRO A 107 -3.06 -5.12 5.08
C PRO A 107 -2.25 -3.99 4.44
N ILE A 108 -2.53 -3.64 3.18
CA ILE A 108 -1.85 -2.55 2.46
C ILE A 108 -2.11 -1.21 3.15
N ASN A 109 -3.37 -0.91 3.48
CA ASN A 109 -3.73 0.33 4.18
C ASN A 109 -3.09 0.42 5.57
N SER A 110 -2.94 -0.71 6.28
CA SER A 110 -2.25 -0.73 7.57
C SER A 110 -0.75 -0.40 7.44
N LEU A 111 -0.11 -0.88 6.37
CA LEU A 111 1.29 -0.57 6.06
C LEU A 111 1.46 0.90 5.67
N ILE A 112 0.60 1.41 4.78
CA ILE A 112 0.62 2.82 4.38
C ILE A 112 0.46 3.72 5.61
N ARG A 113 -0.49 3.41 6.51
CA ARG A 113 -0.69 4.19 7.74
C ARG A 113 0.55 4.21 8.63
N LYS A 114 1.23 3.07 8.78
CA LYS A 114 2.50 2.98 9.53
C LYS A 114 3.61 3.80 8.86
N LEU A 115 3.75 3.69 7.55
CA LEU A 115 4.75 4.45 6.79
C LEU A 115 4.51 5.96 6.93
N VAL A 116 3.27 6.42 6.76
CA VAL A 116 2.91 7.84 6.92
C VAL A 116 3.28 8.34 8.32
N LEU A 117 3.03 7.54 9.37
CA LEU A 117 3.40 7.91 10.74
C LEU A 117 4.92 8.05 10.88
N ILE A 118 5.69 7.07 10.38
CA ILE A 118 7.17 7.10 10.42
C ILE A 118 7.72 8.31 9.66
N PHE A 119 7.25 8.54 8.43
CA PHE A 119 7.67 9.70 7.63
C PHE A 119 7.27 11.02 8.25
N SER A 120 6.10 11.10 8.89
CA SER A 120 5.67 12.29 9.60
C SER A 120 6.61 12.61 10.76
N VAL A 121 6.98 11.61 11.58
CA VAL A 121 7.92 11.79 12.69
C VAL A 121 9.32 12.17 12.18
N LEU A 122 9.83 11.48 11.16
CA LEU A 122 11.12 11.81 10.55
C LEU A 122 11.14 13.22 9.95
N GLY A 123 10.06 13.61 9.27
CA GLY A 123 9.91 14.96 8.71
C GLY A 123 9.94 16.03 9.80
N LEU A 124 9.26 15.78 10.93
CA LEU A 124 9.24 16.70 12.06
C LEU A 124 10.66 16.87 12.67
N ILE A 125 11.38 15.76 12.84
CA ILE A 125 12.78 15.78 13.31
C ILE A 125 13.67 16.55 12.32
N ALA A 126 13.50 16.31 11.01
CA ALA A 126 14.28 17.00 9.98
C ALA A 126 14.04 18.50 10.00
N VAL A 127 12.79 18.96 10.19
CA VAL A 127 12.47 20.39 10.33
C VAL A 127 13.15 20.99 11.55
N VAL A 128 13.11 20.31 12.70
CA VAL A 128 13.77 20.77 13.93
C VAL A 128 15.29 20.87 13.73
N LEU A 129 15.90 19.84 13.13
CA LEU A 129 17.32 19.86 12.82
C LEU A 129 17.67 21.00 11.87
N CYS A 130 16.94 21.15 10.75
CA CYS A 130 17.14 22.24 9.80
C CYS A 130 17.05 23.60 10.49
N TYR A 131 16.06 23.82 11.36
CA TYR A 131 15.93 25.06 12.11
C TYR A 131 17.17 25.33 12.98
N LEU A 132 17.63 24.33 13.74
CA LEU A 132 18.84 24.44 14.57
C LEU A 132 20.11 24.70 13.74
N PHE A 133 20.26 24.03 12.61
CA PHE A 133 21.39 24.23 11.70
C PHE A 133 21.38 25.64 11.10
N VAL A 134 20.22 26.11 10.64
CA VAL A 134 20.06 27.47 10.09
C VAL A 134 20.42 28.50 11.14
N GLU A 135 19.90 28.38 12.37
CA GLU A 135 20.18 29.33 13.45
C GLU A 135 21.67 29.34 13.83
N ARG A 136 22.28 28.16 13.93
CA ARG A 136 23.70 27.99 14.30
C ARG A 136 24.67 28.54 13.25
N ILE A 137 24.33 28.49 11.96
CA ILE A 137 25.19 28.99 10.87
C ILE A 137 24.90 30.46 10.55
N THR A 138 23.62 30.82 10.50
CA THR A 138 23.18 32.15 10.04
C THR A 138 23.46 33.23 11.09
N SER A 139 23.37 32.90 12.39
CA SER A 139 23.65 33.84 13.48
C SER A 139 25.09 34.41 13.45
N PRO A 140 26.16 33.59 13.44
CA PRO A 140 27.53 34.12 13.35
C PRO A 140 27.80 34.82 12.02
N LEU A 141 27.21 34.35 10.91
CA LEU A 141 27.38 35.00 9.61
C LEU A 141 26.83 36.44 9.61
N LYS A 142 25.65 36.67 10.21
CA LYS A 142 25.10 38.02 10.38
C LYS A 142 26.01 38.93 11.20
N LYS A 143 26.62 38.41 12.28
CA LYS A 143 27.57 39.18 13.10
C LYS A 143 28.83 39.57 12.30
N VAL A 144 29.35 38.67 11.46
CA VAL A 144 30.50 38.96 10.57
C VAL A 144 30.13 40.02 9.52
N VAL A 145 28.95 39.93 8.91
CA VAL A 145 28.49 40.96 7.95
C VAL A 145 28.39 42.33 8.63
N LYS A 146 27.85 42.39 9.86
CA LYS A 146 27.76 43.61 10.66
C LYS A 146 29.15 44.18 11.01
N LEU A 147 30.12 43.32 11.36
CA LEU A 147 31.51 43.73 11.58
C LEU A 147 32.14 44.37 10.34
N ILE A 148 31.94 43.77 9.17
CA ILE A 148 32.47 44.29 7.91
C ILE A 148 31.85 45.67 7.61
N ASP A 149 30.54 45.81 7.80
CA ASP A 149 29.84 47.08 7.63
C ASP A 149 30.35 48.17 8.60
N GLU A 150 30.45 47.87 9.90
CA GLU A 150 31.00 48.79 10.92
C GLU A 150 32.46 49.19 10.61
N THR A 151 33.27 48.24 10.15
CA THR A 151 34.66 48.48 9.73
C THR A 151 34.72 49.41 8.52
N SER A 152 33.82 49.23 7.54
CA SER A 152 33.75 50.10 6.36
C SER A 152 33.42 51.55 6.70
N ARG A 153 32.69 51.77 7.80
CA ARG A 153 32.37 53.11 8.34
C ARG A 153 33.42 53.64 9.32
N PHE A 154 34.56 52.96 9.49
CA PHE A 154 35.60 53.29 10.47
C PHE A 154 35.14 53.26 11.94
N GLU A 155 34.04 52.58 12.26
CA GLU A 155 33.55 52.42 13.63
C GLU A 155 34.16 51.17 14.29
N LEU A 156 35.41 51.29 14.78
CA LEU A 156 36.23 50.16 15.25
C LEU A 156 36.12 49.88 16.76
N ASN A 157 34.99 50.20 17.39
CA ASN A 157 34.82 49.93 18.81
C ASN A 157 34.54 48.45 19.05
N TYR A 158 35.36 47.83 19.90
CA TYR A 158 35.14 46.47 20.35
C TYR A 158 33.79 46.35 21.09
N LYS A 159 33.02 45.31 20.73
CA LYS A 159 31.74 44.98 21.34
C LYS A 159 31.77 43.52 21.79
N ASN A 160 31.35 43.27 23.03
CA ASN A 160 31.26 41.92 23.61
C ASN A 160 30.36 40.97 22.78
N GLU A 161 29.50 41.50 21.91
CA GLU A 161 28.67 40.72 20.97
C GLU A 161 29.50 39.82 20.02
N TYR A 162 30.79 40.15 19.82
CA TYR A 162 31.71 39.45 18.92
C TYR A 162 32.59 38.38 19.58
N ASP A 163 32.54 38.21 20.91
CA ASP A 163 33.35 37.21 21.64
C ASP A 163 33.08 35.77 21.18
N ASP A 164 31.84 35.48 20.80
CA ASP A 164 31.45 34.18 20.28
C ASP A 164 32.17 33.86 18.95
N LEU A 165 32.47 34.88 18.14
CA LEU A 165 33.20 34.71 16.88
C LEU A 165 34.68 34.42 17.12
N LEU A 166 35.28 35.07 18.13
CA LEU A 166 36.67 34.81 18.54
C LEU A 166 36.84 33.39 19.05
N LYS A 167 35.93 32.93 19.94
CA LYS A 167 35.91 31.53 20.41
C LYS A 167 35.70 30.53 19.28
N TYR A 168 34.87 30.86 18.28
CA TYR A 168 34.67 30.02 17.12
C TYR A 168 35.93 29.90 16.25
N LYS A 169 36.64 31.03 16.02
CA LYS A 169 37.94 31.06 15.34
C LYS A 169 38.98 30.20 16.05
N GLU A 170 39.15 30.36 17.36
CA GLU A 170 40.07 29.54 18.17
C GLU A 170 39.77 28.04 18.06
N LYS A 171 38.48 27.66 18.11
CA LYS A 171 38.07 26.26 17.97
C LYS A 171 38.39 25.67 16.59
N LEU A 172 38.26 26.46 15.52
CA LEU A 172 38.64 26.03 14.17
C LEU A 172 40.16 25.89 14.03
N GLU A 173 40.93 26.81 14.61
CA GLU A 173 42.39 26.75 14.62
C GLU A 173 42.90 25.51 15.38
N LEU A 174 42.27 25.18 16.52
CA LEU A 174 42.56 23.96 17.29
C LEU A 174 42.24 22.68 16.50
N LEU A 175 41.10 22.65 15.78
CA LEU A 175 40.74 21.52 14.92
C LEU A 175 41.72 21.33 13.77
N GLN A 176 42.18 22.41 13.14
CA GLN A 176 43.18 22.35 12.08
C GLN A 176 44.52 21.84 12.58
N MET A 177 44.95 22.25 13.77
CA MET A 177 46.17 21.72 14.39
C MET A 177 46.09 20.20 14.67
N GLN A 178 44.94 19.69 15.08
CA GLN A 178 44.76 18.26 15.36
C GLN A 178 44.73 17.37 14.11
N LEU A 179 44.34 17.92 12.95
CA LEU A 179 44.29 17.18 11.68
C LEU A 179 45.64 17.07 10.95
N ILE A 180 46.67 17.78 11.44
CA ILE A 180 48.01 17.86 10.83
C ILE A 180 49.03 16.95 11.57
N ILE A 181 48.64 16.31 12.68
CA ILE A 181 49.43 15.34 13.47
C ILE A 181 48.88 13.94 13.21
#